data_AF-A0AAD2FHH6-F1
#
_entry.id   AF-A0AAD2FHH6-F1
#
_cell.length_a   1.000
_cell.length_b   1.000
_cell.length_c   1.000
_cell.angle_alpha   90.00
_cell.angle_beta   90.00
_cell.angle_gamma   90.00
#
_symmetry.space_group_name_H-M   'P 1'
#
loop_
_entity.id
_entity.type
_entity.pdbx_description
1 polymer ?
#
loop_
_entity_poly.entity_id
_entity_poly.type
_entity_poly.pdbx_seq_one_letter_code
_entity_poly.pdbx_strand_id
1 'polypeptide(L)'
;MTMDSTIDELNQQFKTLAGLTIAQGQIRLMPAIKKNIRAFIQWCRDKICMGRDPSTTPFPVVDAAKLLRRMKTHEQYVYGSKLMSQQALPQDFTNNVHLEDWCPTFKNYLRTIPGRDGVPLSYIVRMNDAGMLNLHKDFLATYVNMAPHVGEAYVMDNAKVLVLLSKFIVGNTEAEAILRAINIAGNGREAFNALHTHYEGEGILASDIVKAKHTIKELCYVGEKPKMNWSMFEQMLKKAYATCDKHEGREVHSDAMKLRSLQNKVTAPFLQLNKTAINTENGKRLILMTFTTALQIYRTAVREKFPQGTSNATNRGCYLGDTRADNNCNRSRSQNNGVGNKRCNEEEITLSNGEKIWYHPATVSLEHTYKHLPTSNASVWQRKELHTEKVKDYQQEGQQDKPHKHNKWKQSWRNCKPK
;
A
#
# COMPACT_ATOMS: atom_id res chain seq x y z
N MET A 1 14.11 23.77 19.63
CA MET A 1 14.52 22.46 20.15
C MET A 1 14.25 21.46 19.03
N THR A 2 15.28 21.01 18.30
CA THR A 2 15.14 20.09 17.16
C THR A 2 14.67 18.73 17.69
N MET A 3 13.42 18.34 17.39
CA MET A 3 12.85 17.06 17.83
C MET A 3 13.31 15.86 16.97
N ASP A 4 14.50 15.97 16.39
CA ASP A 4 15.09 14.98 15.48
C ASP A 4 15.77 13.83 16.21
N SER A 5 15.94 13.91 17.54
CA SER A 5 16.71 12.89 18.27
C SER A 5 16.01 11.54 18.31
N THR A 6 16.63 10.53 17.71
CA THR A 6 16.15 9.14 17.76
C THR A 6 16.15 8.59 19.20
N ILE A 7 15.43 7.49 19.48
CA ILE A 7 15.52 6.85 20.81
C ILE A 7 16.95 6.43 21.12
N ASP A 8 17.70 5.98 20.12
CA ASP A 8 19.07 5.54 20.29
C ASP A 8 20.01 6.70 20.65
N GLU A 9 19.85 7.85 20.00
CA GLU A 9 20.55 9.08 20.38
C GLU A 9 20.18 9.50 21.81
N LEU A 10 18.89 9.45 22.17
CA LEU A 10 18.45 9.78 23.52
C LEU A 10 19.07 8.83 24.56
N ASN A 11 19.14 7.53 24.24
CA ASN A 11 19.76 6.53 25.07
C ASN A 11 21.26 6.77 25.22
N GLN A 12 21.92 7.16 24.13
CA GLN A 12 23.33 7.52 24.14
C GLN A 12 23.57 8.78 24.98
N GLN A 13 22.76 9.83 24.84
CA GLN A 13 22.81 11.03 25.68
C GLN A 13 22.66 10.71 27.17
N PHE A 14 21.69 9.86 27.53
CA PHE A 14 21.52 9.42 28.91
C PHE A 14 22.72 8.61 29.44
N LYS A 15 23.36 7.80 28.59
CA LYS A 15 24.57 7.06 28.96
C LYS A 15 25.75 8.00 29.15
N THR A 16 25.94 8.97 28.25
CA THR A 16 27.00 9.97 28.32
C THR A 16 26.88 10.78 29.61
N LEU A 17 25.70 11.33 29.92
CA LEU A 17 25.47 12.10 31.16
C LEU A 17 25.70 11.29 32.43
N ALA A 18 25.38 9.99 32.40
CA ALA A 18 25.61 9.10 33.53
C ALA A 18 27.10 8.73 33.69
N GLY A 19 27.89 8.77 32.62
CA GLY A 19 29.31 8.43 32.61
C GLY A 19 30.26 9.58 33.00
N LEU A 20 29.76 10.82 33.05
CA LEU A 20 30.54 11.98 33.51
C LEU A 20 30.94 11.85 34.99
N THR A 21 32.00 12.55 35.39
CA THR A 21 32.37 12.71 36.80
C THR A 21 31.46 13.73 37.50
N ILE A 22 31.41 13.71 38.83
CA ILE A 22 30.60 14.66 39.61
C ILE A 22 31.01 16.11 39.30
N ALA A 23 32.32 16.38 39.21
CA ALA A 23 32.85 17.70 38.86
C ALA A 23 32.48 18.17 37.45
N GLN A 24 32.17 17.24 36.55
CA GLN A 24 31.72 17.50 35.18
C GLN A 24 30.19 17.55 35.04
N GLY A 25 29.44 17.48 36.15
CA GLY A 25 27.97 17.56 36.14
C GLY A 25 27.28 16.23 35.85
N GLN A 26 27.76 15.12 36.43
CA GLN A 26 27.10 13.80 36.31
C GLN A 26 25.61 13.85 36.65
N ILE A 27 24.77 13.33 35.74
CA ILE A 27 23.32 13.18 35.97
C ILE A 27 22.96 11.69 35.90
N ARG A 28 22.50 11.14 37.03
CA ARG A 28 21.99 9.76 37.10
C ARG A 28 20.47 9.73 37.13
N LEU A 29 19.87 9.51 35.96
CA LEU A 29 18.41 9.41 35.83
C LEU A 29 17.90 8.02 36.20
N MET A 30 16.93 7.95 37.10
CA MET A 30 16.21 6.72 37.44
C MET A 30 15.40 6.21 36.23
N PRO A 31 15.16 4.88 36.10
CA PRO A 31 14.42 4.31 34.97
C PRO A 31 13.01 4.92 34.77
N ALA A 32 12.32 5.25 35.87
CA ALA A 32 11.01 5.90 35.80
C ALA A 32 11.08 7.31 35.18
N ILE A 33 12.11 8.09 35.53
CA ILE A 33 12.33 9.43 34.97
C ILE A 33 12.67 9.33 33.47
N LYS A 34 13.51 8.37 33.08
CA LYS A 34 13.81 8.11 31.65
C LYS A 34 12.56 7.78 30.84
N LYS A 35 11.63 6.98 31.40
CA LYS A 35 10.34 6.68 30.77
C LYS A 35 9.48 7.93 30.59
N ASN A 36 9.39 8.78 31.61
CA ASN A 36 8.61 10.01 31.55
C ASN A 36 9.19 11.01 30.53
N ILE A 37 10.52 11.14 30.45
CA ILE A 37 11.17 12.00 29.45
C ILE A 37 10.85 11.52 28.03
N ARG A 38 10.94 10.20 27.76
CA ARG A 38 10.59 9.63 26.46
C ARG A 38 9.12 9.87 26.10
N ALA A 39 8.22 9.65 27.06
CA ALA A 39 6.80 9.93 26.87
C ALA A 39 6.52 11.41 26.58
N PHE A 40 7.21 12.32 27.29
CA PHE A 40 7.12 13.76 27.06
C PHE A 40 7.59 14.13 25.65
N ILE A 41 8.74 13.61 25.20
CA ILE A 41 9.24 13.83 23.83
C ILE A 41 8.23 13.34 22.80
N GLN A 42 7.68 12.13 22.97
CA GLN A 42 6.65 11.63 22.05
C GLN A 42 5.41 12.51 22.04
N TRP A 43 4.92 12.94 23.20
CA TRP A 43 3.77 13.84 23.28
C TRP A 43 4.03 15.18 22.59
N CYS A 44 5.22 15.74 22.74
CA CYS A 44 5.63 16.95 22.05
C CYS A 44 5.65 16.73 20.52
N ARG A 45 6.15 15.59 20.04
CA ARG A 45 6.10 15.22 18.62
C ARG A 45 4.66 15.12 18.13
N ASP A 46 3.79 14.43 18.86
CA ASP A 46 2.38 14.31 18.50
C ASP A 46 1.72 15.69 18.34
N LYS A 47 2.01 16.62 19.25
CA LYS A 47 1.51 18.00 19.20
C LYS A 47 1.99 18.72 17.95
N ILE A 48 3.29 18.69 17.66
CA ILE A 48 3.86 19.32 16.47
C ILE A 48 3.31 18.71 15.18
N CYS A 49 3.26 17.37 15.08
CA CYS A 49 2.69 16.67 13.93
C CYS A 49 1.22 17.03 13.68
N MET A 50 0.48 17.46 14.71
CA MET A 50 -0.89 17.95 14.63
C MET A 50 -0.99 19.48 14.48
N GLY A 51 0.12 20.19 14.29
CA GLY A 51 0.16 21.65 14.18
C GLY A 51 -0.17 22.39 15.47
N ARG A 52 0.02 21.75 16.63
CA ARG A 52 -0.27 22.31 17.96
C ARG A 52 1.03 22.66 18.67
N ASP A 53 1.06 23.80 19.34
CA ASP A 53 2.19 24.17 20.21
C ASP A 53 2.14 23.34 21.51
N PRO A 54 3.16 22.51 21.80
CA PRO A 54 3.24 21.77 23.06
C PRO A 54 3.18 22.67 24.30
N SER A 55 3.65 23.93 24.23
CA SER A 55 3.67 24.85 25.38
C SER A 55 2.28 25.20 25.91
N THR A 56 1.26 25.09 25.05
CA THR A 56 -0.12 25.53 25.33
C THR A 56 -0.96 24.53 26.13
N THR A 57 -0.47 23.30 26.30
CA THR A 57 -1.21 22.25 27.01
C THR A 57 -0.31 21.53 27.99
N PRO A 58 -0.78 21.18 29.20
CA PRO A 58 0.04 20.42 30.14
C PRO A 58 0.29 19.00 29.65
N PHE A 59 1.48 18.46 29.93
CA PHE A 59 1.84 17.08 29.63
C PHE A 59 1.00 16.10 30.48
N PRO A 60 0.22 15.19 29.86
CA PRO A 60 -0.59 14.23 30.60
C PRO A 60 0.28 13.04 31.06
N VAL A 61 0.83 13.14 32.28
CA VAL A 61 1.69 12.08 32.86
C VAL A 61 0.98 10.72 32.89
N VAL A 62 -0.33 10.71 33.09
CA VAL A 62 -1.17 9.49 33.08
C VAL A 62 -1.11 8.72 31.76
N ASP A 63 -0.83 9.40 30.64
CA ASP A 63 -0.75 8.81 29.30
C ASP A 63 0.65 8.26 28.96
N ALA A 64 1.62 8.32 29.89
CA ALA A 64 3.01 7.96 29.59
C ALA A 64 3.16 6.56 28.98
N ALA A 65 2.41 5.57 29.49
CA ALA A 65 2.44 4.21 28.93
C ALA A 65 1.90 4.13 27.49
N LYS A 66 0.83 4.89 27.19
CA LYS A 66 0.24 4.98 25.85
C LYS A 66 1.20 5.66 24.87
N LEU A 67 1.85 6.73 25.30
CA LEU A 67 2.83 7.48 24.51
C LEU A 67 4.07 6.63 24.20
N LEU A 68 4.57 5.85 25.16
CA LEU A 68 5.69 4.94 24.93
C LEU A 68 5.34 3.84 23.92
N ARG A 69 4.13 3.29 23.97
CA ARG A 69 3.65 2.32 22.96
C ARG A 69 3.58 2.96 21.58
N ARG A 70 3.03 4.17 21.49
CA ARG A 70 2.94 4.93 20.24
C ARG A 70 4.31 5.24 19.65
N MET A 71 5.26 5.66 20.48
CA MET A 71 6.64 5.91 20.07
C MET A 71 7.24 4.67 19.39
N LYS A 72 7.13 3.49 20.03
CA LYS A 72 7.60 2.22 19.45
C LYS A 72 6.91 1.87 18.14
N THR A 73 5.59 2.07 18.05
CA THR A 73 4.85 1.81 16.80
C THR A 73 5.26 2.77 15.68
N HIS A 74 5.53 4.04 16.00
CA HIS A 74 6.01 5.02 15.03
C HIS A 74 7.40 4.68 14.51
N GLU A 75 8.31 4.24 15.39
CA GLU A 75 9.63 3.75 14.97
C GLU A 75 9.55 2.52 14.06
N GLN A 76 8.68 1.57 14.39
CA GLN A 76 8.44 0.40 13.54
C GLN A 76 7.91 0.80 12.16
N TYR A 77 7.04 1.81 12.09
CA TYR A 77 6.57 2.38 10.84
C TYR A 77 7.71 3.00 10.03
N VAL A 78 8.53 3.85 10.65
CA VAL A 78 9.66 4.50 9.98
C VAL A 78 10.68 3.46 9.49
N TYR A 79 11.06 2.51 10.34
CA TYR A 79 11.99 1.43 10.00
C TYR A 79 11.46 0.53 8.88
N GLY A 80 10.18 0.15 8.94
CA GLY A 80 9.53 -0.71 7.94
C GLY A 80 9.17 -0.01 6.63
N SER A 81 9.23 1.33 6.56
CA SER A 81 8.72 2.14 5.45
C SER A 81 9.32 1.77 4.09
N LYS A 82 10.61 1.41 4.03
CA LYS A 82 11.26 1.03 2.77
C LYS A 82 10.64 -0.24 2.17
N LEU A 83 10.43 -1.27 2.99
CA LEU A 83 9.81 -2.52 2.54
C LEU A 83 8.33 -2.30 2.19
N MET A 84 7.60 -1.59 3.05
CA MET A 84 6.17 -1.33 2.86
C MET A 84 5.91 -0.53 1.59
N SER A 85 6.71 0.51 1.33
CA SER A 85 6.58 1.33 0.12
C SER A 85 6.93 0.56 -1.15
N GLN A 86 7.91 -0.35 -1.11
CA GLN A 86 8.21 -1.23 -2.23
C GLN A 86 7.05 -2.19 -2.54
N GLN A 87 6.40 -2.74 -1.51
CA GLN A 87 5.27 -3.64 -1.66
C GLN A 87 3.97 -2.93 -2.07
N ALA A 88 3.82 -1.65 -1.71
CA ALA A 88 2.67 -0.83 -2.03
C ALA A 88 2.86 0.04 -3.28
N LEU A 89 3.84 -0.26 -4.14
CA LEU A 89 4.06 0.49 -5.37
C LEU A 89 2.78 0.46 -6.24
N PRO A 90 2.25 1.63 -6.63
CA PRO A 90 1.14 1.69 -7.55
C PRO A 90 1.64 1.31 -8.95
N GLN A 91 0.72 0.87 -9.80
CA GLN A 91 1.00 0.81 -11.24
C GLN A 91 1.20 2.22 -11.81
N ASP A 92 1.87 2.33 -12.95
CA ASP A 92 1.99 3.59 -13.65
C ASP A 92 0.61 4.06 -14.14
N PHE A 93 0.32 5.34 -13.95
CA PHE A 93 -0.90 5.99 -14.41
C PHE A 93 -0.77 6.31 -15.90
N THR A 94 -1.03 5.31 -16.75
CA THR A 94 -1.03 5.46 -18.21
C THR A 94 -2.41 5.90 -18.73
N ASN A 95 -2.50 6.26 -20.02
CA ASN A 95 -3.75 6.71 -20.66
C ASN A 95 -4.94 5.72 -20.55
N ASN A 96 -4.67 4.43 -20.29
CA ASN A 96 -5.69 3.39 -20.19
C ASN A 96 -6.16 3.12 -18.76
N VAL A 97 -5.54 3.79 -17.77
CA VAL A 97 -5.86 3.61 -16.35
C VAL A 97 -6.79 4.73 -15.94
N HIS A 98 -7.90 4.40 -15.27
CA HIS A 98 -8.80 5.40 -14.73
C HIS A 98 -8.24 6.01 -13.43
N LEU A 99 -8.36 7.34 -13.29
CA LEU A 99 -7.89 8.02 -12.08
C LEU A 99 -8.56 7.46 -10.82
N GLU A 100 -9.84 7.07 -10.92
CA GLU A 100 -10.60 6.52 -9.80
C GLU A 100 -10.01 5.24 -9.21
N ASP A 101 -9.45 4.37 -10.06
CA ASP A 101 -8.83 3.11 -9.66
C ASP A 101 -7.40 3.35 -9.18
N TRP A 102 -6.68 4.27 -9.84
CA TRP A 102 -5.29 4.55 -9.54
C TRP A 102 -5.09 5.37 -8.25
N CYS A 103 -5.89 6.42 -8.06
CA CYS A 103 -5.76 7.36 -6.94
C CYS A 103 -5.75 6.68 -5.55
N PRO A 104 -6.63 5.70 -5.24
CA PRO A 104 -6.56 4.95 -3.99
C PRO A 104 -5.23 4.22 -3.79
N THR A 105 -4.68 3.61 -4.85
CA THR A 105 -3.39 2.89 -4.78
C THR A 105 -2.23 3.85 -4.52
N PHE A 106 -2.22 5.01 -5.18
CA PHE A 106 -1.23 6.06 -4.96
C PHE A 106 -1.32 6.67 -3.55
N LYS A 107 -2.54 6.94 -3.04
CA LYS A 107 -2.75 7.40 -1.67
C LYS A 107 -2.26 6.37 -0.63
N ASN A 108 -2.48 5.08 -0.87
CA ASN A 108 -1.98 4.00 -0.01
C ASN A 108 -0.45 3.92 -0.04
N TYR A 109 0.16 4.05 -1.21
CA TYR A 109 1.61 4.15 -1.36
C TYR A 109 2.18 5.31 -0.55
N LEU A 110 1.64 6.52 -0.69
CA LEU A 110 2.07 7.69 0.09
C LEU A 110 1.91 7.49 1.60
N ARG A 111 0.89 6.73 2.04
CA ARG A 111 0.70 6.38 3.46
C ARG A 111 1.85 5.54 4.03
N THR A 112 2.55 4.77 3.20
CA THR A 112 3.69 3.94 3.66
C THR A 112 4.98 4.73 3.85
N ILE A 113 5.04 5.95 3.33
CA ILE A 113 6.26 6.77 3.33
C ILE A 113 6.17 7.83 4.43
N PRO A 114 7.09 7.82 5.42
CA PRO A 114 7.20 8.91 6.38
C PRO A 114 7.70 10.17 5.69
N GLY A 115 7.04 11.29 5.97
CA GLY A 115 7.50 12.65 5.71
C GLY A 115 8.52 13.12 6.76
N ARG A 116 8.87 14.41 6.73
CA ARG A 116 9.92 15.00 7.59
C ARG A 116 9.72 14.71 9.07
N ASP A 117 8.49 14.91 9.56
CA ASP A 117 8.14 14.72 10.98
C ASP A 117 7.63 13.29 11.27
N GLY A 118 7.81 12.38 10.31
CA GLY A 118 7.28 11.01 10.38
C GLY A 118 5.76 10.91 10.21
N VAL A 119 5.10 11.99 9.77
CA VAL A 119 3.71 11.96 9.28
C VAL A 119 3.69 11.28 7.91
N PRO A 120 2.78 10.32 7.65
CA PRO A 120 2.67 9.72 6.32
C PRO A 120 2.41 10.73 5.22
N LEU A 121 3.14 10.69 4.09
CA LEU A 121 3.04 11.67 2.99
C LEU A 121 1.63 11.82 2.39
N SER A 122 0.73 10.87 2.63
CA SER A 122 -0.66 10.95 2.19
C SER A 122 -1.42 12.17 2.76
N TYR A 123 -0.92 12.84 3.80
CA TYR A 123 -1.51 14.08 4.29
C TYR A 123 -1.45 15.22 3.26
N ILE A 124 -0.46 15.25 2.37
CA ILE A 124 -0.31 16.29 1.34
C ILE A 124 -1.49 16.26 0.36
N VAL A 125 -1.94 15.06 0.00
CA VAL A 125 -3.05 14.83 -0.96
C VAL A 125 -4.42 14.75 -0.29
N ARG A 126 -4.53 15.27 0.94
CA ARG A 126 -5.80 15.40 1.66
C ARG A 126 -6.66 16.49 1.02
N MET A 127 -7.90 16.15 0.69
CA MET A 127 -8.87 17.08 0.06
C MET A 127 -9.28 18.21 1.01
N ASN A 128 -9.51 17.88 2.28
CA ASN A 128 -9.86 18.88 3.28
C ASN A 128 -8.60 19.62 3.75
N ASP A 129 -8.59 20.94 3.61
CA ASP A 129 -7.51 21.79 4.12
C ASP A 129 -7.48 21.76 5.66
N ALA A 130 -8.65 21.88 6.29
CA ALA A 130 -8.80 21.84 7.73
C ALA A 130 -8.68 20.42 8.29
N GLY A 131 -7.96 20.29 9.41
CA GLY A 131 -7.87 19.02 10.10
C GLY A 131 -9.19 18.65 10.77
N MET A 132 -9.69 17.44 10.50
CA MET A 132 -10.94 16.96 11.10
C MET A 132 -10.64 16.15 12.36
N LEU A 133 -11.28 16.50 13.48
CA LEU A 133 -11.28 15.74 14.73
C LEU A 133 -12.12 14.47 14.58
N ASN A 134 -11.66 13.54 13.75
CA ASN A 134 -12.23 12.20 13.71
C ASN A 134 -11.46 11.31 14.68
N LEU A 135 -12.19 10.67 15.59
CA LEU A 135 -11.65 9.69 16.53
C LEU A 135 -11.24 8.43 15.75
N HIS A 136 -10.06 8.45 15.14
CA HIS A 136 -9.52 7.28 14.47
C HIS A 136 -8.91 6.30 15.47
N LYS A 137 -9.16 5.00 15.25
CA LYS A 137 -8.52 3.92 16.03
C LYS A 137 -6.99 3.90 15.84
N ASP A 138 -6.51 4.42 14.71
CA ASP A 138 -5.08 4.48 14.35
C ASP A 138 -4.52 5.91 14.51
N PHE A 139 -3.40 6.04 15.22
CA PHE A 139 -2.75 7.32 15.45
C PHE A 139 -2.14 7.90 14.16
N LEU A 140 -1.69 7.06 13.22
CA LEU A 140 -1.17 7.54 11.92
C LEU A 140 -2.27 8.21 11.10
N ALA A 141 -3.49 7.67 11.13
CA ALA A 141 -4.64 8.33 10.52
C ALA A 141 -4.95 9.68 11.19
N THR A 142 -4.75 9.77 12.51
CA THR A 142 -4.90 11.05 13.23
C THR A 142 -3.85 12.07 12.77
N TYR A 143 -2.59 11.65 12.57
CA TYR A 143 -1.56 12.55 12.03
C TYR A 143 -1.90 13.02 10.62
N VAL A 144 -2.25 12.10 9.73
CA VAL A 144 -2.64 12.44 8.35
C VAL A 144 -3.78 13.46 8.32
N ASN A 145 -4.74 13.32 9.23
CA ASN A 145 -5.91 14.22 9.28
C ASN A 145 -5.67 15.54 10.01
N MET A 146 -4.69 15.63 10.89
CA MET A 146 -4.44 16.85 11.67
C MET A 146 -3.20 17.60 11.21
N ALA A 147 -2.33 16.98 10.41
CA ALA A 147 -1.10 17.61 9.95
C ALA A 147 -1.41 18.90 9.17
N PRO A 148 -0.70 20.00 9.47
CA PRO A 148 -0.90 21.28 8.82
C PRO A 148 -0.35 21.25 7.39
N HIS A 149 -0.99 21.98 6.48
CA HIS A 149 -0.48 22.22 5.13
C HIS A 149 0.36 23.51 5.07
N VAL A 150 1.16 23.75 6.11
CA VAL A 150 2.05 24.91 6.25
C VAL A 150 3.31 24.52 7.01
N GLY A 151 4.36 25.33 6.91
CA GLY A 151 5.64 25.12 7.60
C GLY A 151 6.67 24.34 6.78
N GLU A 152 7.87 24.21 7.34
CA GLU A 152 9.04 23.63 6.65
C GLU A 152 8.84 22.15 6.30
N ALA A 153 8.28 21.37 7.23
CA ALA A 153 7.94 19.96 7.01
C ALA A 153 6.98 19.80 5.83
N TYR A 154 5.94 20.64 5.75
CA TYR A 154 5.01 20.67 4.63
C TYR A 154 5.72 20.97 3.30
N VAL A 155 6.57 21.99 3.24
CA VAL A 155 7.26 22.37 2.00
C VAL A 155 8.12 21.21 1.46
N MET A 156 8.89 20.55 2.33
CA MET A 156 9.73 19.41 1.91
C MET A 156 8.90 18.20 1.48
N ASP A 157 7.88 17.84 2.25
CA ASP A 157 7.01 16.71 1.95
C ASP A 157 6.22 16.95 0.67
N ASN A 158 5.77 18.19 0.44
CA ASN A 158 5.04 18.60 -0.76
C ASN A 158 5.91 18.47 -2.03
N ALA A 159 7.17 18.90 -1.95
CA ALA A 159 8.12 18.72 -3.04
C ALA A 159 8.42 17.24 -3.32
N LYS A 160 8.54 16.42 -2.27
CA LYS A 160 8.72 14.97 -2.38
C LYS A 160 7.51 14.29 -3.05
N VAL A 161 6.29 14.70 -2.70
CA VAL A 161 5.07 14.20 -3.34
C VAL A 161 5.02 14.58 -4.82
N LEU A 162 5.46 15.79 -5.21
CA LEU A 162 5.56 16.18 -6.62
C LEU A 162 6.49 15.23 -7.40
N VAL A 163 7.68 14.95 -6.87
CA VAL A 163 8.64 14.03 -7.51
C VAL A 163 8.05 12.63 -7.68
N LEU A 164 7.37 12.12 -6.65
CA LEU A 164 6.71 10.83 -6.71
C LEU A 164 5.57 10.82 -7.74
N LEU A 165 4.73 11.86 -7.75
CA LEU A 165 3.64 12.00 -8.70
C LEU A 165 4.16 11.99 -10.14
N SER A 166 5.16 12.83 -10.45
CA SER A 166 5.80 12.90 -11.76
C SER A 166 6.38 11.56 -12.22
N LYS A 167 6.89 10.74 -11.29
CA LYS A 167 7.41 9.40 -11.61
C LYS A 167 6.33 8.44 -12.10
N PHE A 168 5.13 8.48 -11.49
CA PHE A 168 4.09 7.49 -11.79
C PHE A 168 3.15 7.89 -12.92
N ILE A 169 3.16 9.15 -13.38
CA ILE A 169 2.33 9.58 -14.51
C ILE A 169 3.02 9.45 -15.86
N VAL A 170 4.27 8.97 -15.89
CA VAL A 170 5.06 8.86 -17.12
C VAL A 170 4.31 8.00 -18.15
N GLY A 171 4.13 8.57 -19.35
CA GLY A 171 3.40 7.91 -20.44
C GLY A 171 1.90 8.20 -20.47
N ASN A 172 1.37 8.99 -19.52
CA ASN A 172 0.08 9.65 -19.67
C ASN A 172 0.27 11.09 -20.14
N THR A 173 0.10 11.30 -21.44
CA THR A 173 0.35 12.57 -22.11
C THR A 173 -0.52 13.71 -21.58
N GLU A 174 -1.75 13.40 -21.16
CA GLU A 174 -2.70 14.38 -20.65
C GLU A 174 -2.35 14.77 -19.21
N ALA A 175 -2.11 13.78 -18.33
CA ALA A 175 -1.66 14.01 -16.97
C ALA A 175 -0.33 14.79 -16.91
N GLU A 176 0.62 14.45 -17.79
CA GLU A 176 1.88 15.19 -17.92
C GLU A 176 1.67 16.62 -18.42
N ALA A 177 0.77 16.84 -19.37
CA ALA A 177 0.46 18.19 -19.88
C ALA A 177 -0.16 19.06 -18.78
N ILE A 178 -1.07 18.49 -17.97
CA ILE A 178 -1.67 19.16 -16.81
C ILE A 178 -0.56 19.55 -15.83
N LEU A 179 0.32 18.62 -15.44
CA LEU A 179 1.40 18.94 -14.51
C LEU A 179 2.37 20.00 -15.04
N ARG A 180 2.71 19.96 -16.33
CA ARG A 180 3.57 20.96 -16.97
C ARG A 180 2.92 22.35 -16.99
N ALA A 181 1.60 22.43 -17.17
CA ALA A 181 0.87 23.69 -17.29
C ALA A 181 0.86 24.50 -15.98
N ILE A 182 0.88 23.84 -14.82
CA ILE A 182 0.75 24.54 -13.53
C ILE A 182 2.09 25.18 -13.10
N ASN A 183 3.20 24.86 -13.76
CA ASN A 183 4.52 25.49 -13.56
C ASN A 183 4.93 25.66 -12.08
N ILE A 184 4.67 24.64 -11.24
CA ILE A 184 4.86 24.76 -9.80
C ILE A 184 6.15 24.08 -9.36
N ALA A 185 7.12 24.90 -8.96
CA ALA A 185 8.31 24.40 -8.29
C ALA A 185 7.91 23.84 -6.91
N GLY A 186 7.86 22.52 -6.78
CA GLY A 186 7.74 21.83 -5.49
C GLY A 186 6.34 21.73 -4.88
N ASN A 187 5.26 22.03 -5.62
CA ASN A 187 3.89 21.91 -5.10
C ASN A 187 3.17 20.63 -5.55
N GLY A 188 3.43 19.51 -4.87
CA GLY A 188 2.79 18.22 -5.16
C GLY A 188 1.29 18.19 -4.88
N ARG A 189 0.81 18.94 -3.90
CA ARG A 189 -0.60 19.03 -3.54
C ARG A 189 -1.43 19.65 -4.65
N GLU A 190 -1.02 20.81 -5.14
CA GLU A 190 -1.73 21.50 -6.21
C GLU A 190 -1.68 20.71 -7.51
N ALA A 191 -0.54 20.08 -7.83
CA ALA A 191 -0.42 19.15 -8.94
C ALA A 191 -1.41 17.97 -8.82
N PHE A 192 -1.52 17.37 -7.64
CA PHE A 192 -2.46 16.28 -7.39
C PHE A 192 -3.92 16.75 -7.48
N ASN A 193 -4.25 17.92 -6.91
CA ASN A 193 -5.59 18.48 -6.96
C ASN A 193 -6.00 18.87 -8.39
N ALA A 194 -5.07 19.35 -9.21
CA ALA A 194 -5.33 19.66 -10.61
C ALA A 194 -5.64 18.40 -11.43
N LEU A 195 -4.85 17.32 -11.25
CA LEU A 195 -5.18 16.01 -11.84
C LEU A 195 -6.56 15.53 -11.41
N HIS A 196 -6.84 15.61 -10.11
CA HIS A 196 -8.12 15.21 -9.55
C HIS A 196 -9.28 16.02 -10.14
N THR A 197 -9.14 17.34 -10.20
CA THR A 197 -10.17 18.24 -10.75
C THR A 197 -10.38 18.01 -12.25
N HIS A 198 -9.32 17.68 -12.99
CA HIS A 198 -9.42 17.41 -14.42
C HIS A 198 -10.18 16.11 -14.71
N TYR A 199 -9.80 15.01 -14.06
CA TYR A 199 -10.40 13.69 -14.32
C TYR A 199 -11.72 13.44 -13.56
N GLU A 200 -11.94 14.12 -12.44
CA GLU A 200 -13.21 14.08 -11.70
C GLU A 200 -14.06 15.34 -11.92
N GLY A 201 -13.72 16.19 -12.91
CA GLY A 201 -14.51 17.36 -13.25
C GLY A 201 -15.96 16.98 -13.57
N GLU A 202 -16.91 17.88 -13.26
CA GLU A 202 -18.36 17.60 -13.27
C GLU A 202 -18.86 16.93 -14.57
N GLY A 203 -18.25 17.24 -15.73
CA GLY A 203 -18.61 16.63 -17.00
C GLY A 203 -18.29 15.13 -17.12
N ILE A 204 -17.19 14.65 -16.52
CA ILE A 204 -16.79 13.24 -16.59
C ILE A 204 -17.65 12.41 -15.64
N LEU A 205 -17.85 12.89 -14.41
CA LEU A 205 -18.74 12.26 -13.43
C LEU A 205 -20.18 12.18 -13.97
N ALA A 206 -20.68 13.26 -14.58
CA ALA A 206 -21.99 13.25 -15.24
C ALA A 206 -22.06 12.17 -16.34
N SER A 207 -21.01 12.02 -17.14
CA SER A 207 -20.95 10.99 -18.20
C SER A 207 -20.98 9.57 -17.64
N ASP A 208 -20.31 9.31 -16.53
CA ASP A 208 -20.22 7.96 -15.95
C ASP A 208 -21.50 7.56 -15.22
N ILE A 209 -22.21 8.52 -14.61
CA ILE A 209 -23.57 8.27 -14.11
C ILE A 209 -24.52 7.96 -15.27
N VAL A 210 -24.42 8.68 -16.40
CA VAL A 210 -25.27 8.44 -17.57
C VAL A 210 -25.01 7.03 -18.10
N LYS A 211 -23.75 6.60 -18.22
CA LYS A 211 -23.38 5.22 -18.58
C LYS A 211 -23.87 4.21 -17.56
N ALA A 212 -23.75 4.49 -16.26
CA ALA A 212 -24.21 3.62 -15.19
C ALA A 212 -25.74 3.45 -15.23
N LYS A 213 -26.49 4.55 -15.36
CA LYS A 213 -27.95 4.53 -15.53
C LYS A 213 -28.36 3.80 -16.80
N HIS A 214 -27.64 3.99 -17.90
CA HIS A 214 -27.87 3.26 -19.15
C HIS A 214 -27.62 1.75 -18.96
N THR A 215 -26.54 1.37 -18.27
CA THR A 215 -26.24 -0.03 -17.93
C THR A 215 -27.34 -0.63 -17.05
N ILE A 216 -27.77 0.09 -16.00
CA ILE A 216 -28.90 -0.32 -15.14
C ILE A 216 -30.19 -0.42 -15.94
N LYS A 217 -30.35 0.30 -17.06
CA LYS A 217 -31.54 0.18 -17.91
C LYS A 217 -31.46 -1.03 -18.85
N GLU A 218 -30.42 -1.10 -19.68
CA GLU A 218 -30.33 -2.03 -20.81
C GLU A 218 -29.74 -3.40 -20.47
N LEU A 219 -28.89 -3.51 -19.45
CA LEU A 219 -28.18 -4.75 -19.15
C LEU A 219 -29.16 -5.87 -18.79
N CYS A 220 -29.15 -6.97 -19.56
CA CYS A 220 -29.99 -8.15 -19.34
C CYS A 220 -29.15 -9.44 -19.47
N TYR A 221 -29.46 -10.44 -18.65
CA TYR A 221 -28.87 -11.77 -18.75
C TYR A 221 -29.83 -12.75 -19.41
N VAL A 222 -29.52 -13.12 -20.65
CA VAL A 222 -30.31 -14.07 -21.47
C VAL A 222 -29.73 -15.49 -21.42
N GLY A 223 -28.50 -15.65 -20.93
CA GLY A 223 -27.76 -16.92 -20.86
C GLY A 223 -26.27 -16.71 -21.09
N GLU A 224 -25.49 -17.80 -21.04
CA GLU A 224 -24.04 -17.77 -21.24
C GLU A 224 -23.67 -17.43 -22.69
N LYS A 225 -23.05 -16.27 -22.91
CA LYS A 225 -22.52 -15.83 -24.21
C LYS A 225 -21.07 -15.39 -24.06
N PRO A 226 -20.21 -15.54 -25.09
CA PRO A 226 -18.80 -15.16 -25.02
C PRO A 226 -18.55 -13.70 -24.62
N LYS A 227 -19.42 -12.77 -25.05
CA LYS A 227 -19.32 -11.33 -24.73
C LYS A 227 -20.07 -10.93 -23.44
N MET A 228 -20.94 -11.80 -22.92
CA MET A 228 -21.80 -11.51 -21.76
C MET A 228 -22.10 -12.84 -21.04
N ASN A 229 -21.17 -13.25 -20.19
CA ASN A 229 -21.34 -14.37 -19.26
C ASN A 229 -21.87 -13.86 -17.91
N TRP A 230 -22.28 -14.78 -17.03
CA TRP A 230 -22.81 -14.39 -15.72
C TRP A 230 -21.84 -13.53 -14.91
N SER A 231 -20.54 -13.87 -14.94
CA SER A 231 -19.51 -13.11 -14.21
C SER A 231 -19.45 -11.65 -14.67
N MET A 232 -19.44 -11.43 -15.99
CA MET A 232 -19.42 -10.08 -16.58
C MET A 232 -20.71 -9.33 -16.28
N PHE A 233 -21.87 -9.99 -16.44
CA PHE A 233 -23.18 -9.40 -16.12
C PHE A 233 -23.22 -8.93 -14.66
N GLU A 234 -22.83 -9.79 -13.72
CA GLU A 234 -22.83 -9.48 -12.30
C GLU A 234 -21.87 -8.32 -11.99
N GLN A 235 -20.66 -8.34 -12.54
CA GLN A 235 -19.65 -7.29 -12.34
C GLN A 235 -20.14 -5.94 -12.88
N MET A 236 -20.69 -5.90 -14.09
CA MET A 236 -21.20 -4.68 -14.71
C MET A 236 -22.37 -4.09 -13.91
N LEU A 237 -23.29 -4.95 -13.44
CA LEU A 237 -24.45 -4.51 -12.67
C LEU A 237 -24.04 -3.93 -11.30
N LYS A 238 -23.13 -4.61 -10.58
CA LYS A 238 -22.59 -4.11 -9.30
C LYS A 238 -21.84 -2.80 -9.47
N LYS A 239 -20.99 -2.71 -10.51
CA LYS A 239 -20.24 -1.49 -10.82
C LYS A 239 -21.20 -0.32 -11.06
N ALA A 240 -22.25 -0.52 -11.87
CA ALA A 240 -23.19 0.55 -12.17
C ALA A 240 -23.95 1.08 -10.94
N TYR A 241 -24.38 0.21 -10.02
CA TYR A 241 -24.98 0.67 -8.76
C TYR A 241 -23.98 1.42 -7.87
N ALA A 242 -22.76 0.89 -7.73
CA ALA A 242 -21.72 1.55 -6.95
C ALA A 242 -21.34 2.93 -7.51
N THR A 243 -21.28 3.09 -8.84
CA THR A 243 -21.05 4.39 -9.49
C THR A 243 -22.18 5.39 -9.18
N CYS A 244 -23.44 4.95 -9.17
CA CYS A 244 -24.56 5.82 -8.80
C CYS A 244 -24.48 6.25 -7.32
N ASP A 245 -24.23 5.29 -6.42
CA ASP A 245 -24.12 5.55 -4.98
C ASP A 245 -22.94 6.48 -4.66
N LYS A 246 -21.82 6.32 -5.37
CA LYS A 246 -20.63 7.17 -5.25
C LYS A 246 -20.94 8.63 -5.62
N HIS A 247 -21.60 8.85 -6.76
CA HIS A 247 -21.88 10.21 -7.23
C HIS A 247 -22.84 10.96 -6.30
N GLU A 248 -23.87 10.29 -5.80
CA GLU A 248 -24.90 10.91 -4.97
C GLU A 248 -24.49 11.00 -3.49
N GLY A 249 -23.35 10.40 -3.11
CA GLY A 249 -22.84 10.37 -1.74
C GLY A 249 -23.74 9.61 -0.75
N ARG A 250 -24.67 8.80 -1.26
CA ARG A 250 -25.68 8.06 -0.50
C ARG A 250 -26.10 6.82 -1.27
N GLU A 251 -26.75 5.88 -0.60
CA GLU A 251 -27.40 4.78 -1.29
C GLU A 251 -28.59 5.31 -2.12
N VAL A 252 -28.49 5.20 -3.45
CA VAL A 252 -29.51 5.66 -4.40
C VAL A 252 -30.56 4.59 -4.60
N HIS A 253 -30.12 3.33 -4.69
CA HIS A 253 -30.98 2.18 -4.91
C HIS A 253 -30.95 1.29 -3.68
N SER A 254 -32.09 1.19 -2.99
CA SER A 254 -32.23 0.26 -1.87
C SER A 254 -32.06 -1.19 -2.32
N ASP A 255 -31.72 -2.08 -1.38
CA ASP A 255 -31.57 -3.51 -1.64
C ASP A 255 -32.82 -4.11 -2.33
N ALA A 256 -34.02 -3.70 -1.90
CA ALA A 256 -35.28 -4.10 -2.51
C ALA A 256 -35.42 -3.63 -3.97
N MET A 257 -34.96 -2.42 -4.31
CA MET A 257 -34.96 -1.91 -5.69
C MET A 257 -33.96 -2.68 -6.56
N LYS A 258 -32.75 -2.93 -6.03
CA LYS A 258 -31.70 -3.72 -6.68
C LYS A 258 -32.21 -5.15 -6.97
N LEU A 259 -32.92 -5.77 -6.02
CA LEU A 259 -33.52 -7.10 -6.17
C LEU A 259 -34.61 -7.13 -7.25
N ARG A 260 -35.57 -6.19 -7.24
CA ARG A 260 -36.61 -6.10 -8.28
C ARG A 260 -36.01 -5.90 -9.67
N SER A 261 -35.01 -5.02 -9.78
CA SER A 261 -34.28 -4.79 -11.02
C SER A 261 -33.57 -6.06 -11.51
N LEU A 262 -32.89 -6.78 -10.60
CA LEU A 262 -32.24 -8.07 -10.92
C LEU A 262 -33.24 -9.09 -11.45
N GLN A 263 -34.40 -9.24 -10.79
CA GLN A 263 -35.47 -10.14 -11.26
C GLN A 263 -35.91 -9.80 -12.68
N ASN A 264 -36.10 -8.52 -13.00
CA ASN A 264 -36.52 -8.10 -14.34
C ASN A 264 -35.44 -8.37 -15.40
N LYS A 265 -34.16 -8.28 -15.03
CA LYS A 265 -33.02 -8.40 -15.95
C LYS A 265 -32.60 -9.83 -16.27
N VAL A 266 -32.92 -10.79 -15.40
CA VAL A 266 -32.67 -12.19 -15.65
C VAL A 266 -33.82 -12.76 -16.48
N THR A 267 -33.56 -13.00 -17.76
CA THR A 267 -34.53 -13.52 -18.73
C THR A 267 -34.21 -14.93 -19.23
N ALA A 268 -33.03 -15.46 -18.87
CA ALA A 268 -32.60 -16.79 -19.26
C ALA A 268 -33.65 -17.87 -18.90
N PRO A 269 -34.15 -18.68 -19.87
CA PRO A 269 -35.24 -19.63 -19.64
C PRO A 269 -34.96 -20.66 -18.54
N PHE A 270 -33.70 -21.07 -18.40
CA PHE A 270 -33.32 -22.08 -17.41
C PHE A 270 -33.24 -21.55 -15.97
N LEU A 271 -33.30 -20.23 -15.77
CA LEU A 271 -33.30 -19.60 -14.45
C LEU A 271 -34.71 -19.28 -13.95
N GLN A 272 -35.75 -19.61 -14.71
CA GLN A 272 -37.14 -19.27 -14.34
C GLN A 272 -37.58 -19.91 -13.03
N LEU A 273 -37.18 -21.15 -12.75
CA LEU A 273 -37.49 -21.80 -11.47
C LEU A 273 -36.88 -21.02 -10.29
N ASN A 274 -35.60 -20.66 -10.39
CA ASN A 274 -34.92 -19.84 -9.37
C ASN A 274 -35.57 -18.46 -9.22
N LYS A 275 -36.00 -17.86 -10.34
CA LYS A 275 -36.75 -16.60 -10.37
C LYS A 275 -38.06 -16.69 -9.56
N THR A 276 -38.84 -17.76 -9.78
CA THR A 276 -40.09 -17.99 -9.03
C THR A 276 -39.85 -18.24 -7.54
N ALA A 277 -38.79 -18.98 -7.19
CA ALA A 277 -38.42 -19.23 -5.80
C ALA A 277 -38.05 -17.94 -5.07
N ILE A 278 -37.21 -17.11 -5.68
CA ILE A 278 -36.81 -15.80 -5.14
C ILE A 278 -38.02 -14.87 -4.98
N ASN A 279 -38.92 -14.82 -5.97
CA ASN A 279 -40.15 -14.00 -5.88
C ASN A 279 -41.08 -14.47 -4.76
N THR A 280 -41.21 -15.78 -4.58
CA THR A 280 -42.01 -16.37 -3.49
C THR A 280 -41.43 -16.02 -2.12
N GLU A 281 -40.11 -16.08 -1.98
CA GLU A 281 -39.43 -15.74 -0.74
C GLU A 281 -39.48 -14.24 -0.43
N ASN A 282 -39.38 -13.40 -1.46
CA ASN A 282 -39.54 -11.94 -1.33
C ASN A 282 -40.97 -11.52 -0.94
N GLY A 283 -41.98 -12.34 -1.24
CA GLY A 283 -43.38 -12.11 -0.84
C GLY A 283 -43.72 -12.52 0.60
N LYS A 284 -42.79 -13.15 1.33
CA LYS A 284 -43.01 -13.55 2.73
C LYS A 284 -42.94 -12.35 3.67
N ARG A 285 -43.69 -12.42 4.77
CA ARG A 285 -43.80 -11.34 5.78
C ARG A 285 -42.45 -10.97 6.44
N LEU A 286 -41.48 -11.89 6.43
CA LEU A 286 -40.08 -11.62 6.79
C LEU A 286 -39.24 -11.62 5.51
N ILE A 287 -38.79 -10.44 5.09
CA ILE A 287 -37.91 -10.29 3.92
C ILE A 287 -36.50 -10.74 4.34
N LEU A 288 -36.17 -12.01 4.08
CA LEU A 288 -34.82 -12.56 4.25
C LEU A 288 -33.99 -12.50 2.95
N MET A 289 -34.67 -12.24 1.82
CA MET A 289 -34.05 -12.26 0.51
C MET A 289 -33.41 -10.91 0.21
N THR A 290 -32.08 -10.89 0.09
CA THR A 290 -31.31 -9.70 -0.29
C THR A 290 -30.83 -9.77 -1.74
N PHE A 291 -30.43 -8.64 -2.32
CA PHE A 291 -29.80 -8.60 -3.64
C PHE A 291 -28.57 -9.53 -3.72
N THR A 292 -27.74 -9.55 -2.67
CA THR A 292 -26.54 -10.39 -2.61
C THR A 292 -26.89 -11.88 -2.55
N THR A 293 -27.90 -12.26 -1.76
CA THR A 293 -28.38 -13.65 -1.67
C THR A 293 -28.94 -14.11 -3.02
N ALA A 294 -29.75 -13.29 -3.68
CA ALA A 294 -30.32 -13.61 -4.99
C ALA A 294 -29.25 -13.78 -6.08
N LEU A 295 -28.22 -12.92 -6.09
CA LEU A 295 -27.08 -13.08 -7.00
C LEU A 295 -26.36 -14.42 -6.78
N GLN A 296 -26.18 -14.83 -5.51
CA GLN A 296 -25.54 -16.11 -5.18
C GLN A 296 -26.37 -17.31 -5.64
N ILE A 297 -27.70 -17.27 -5.49
CA ILE A 297 -28.61 -18.32 -5.97
C ILE A 297 -28.47 -18.47 -7.49
N TYR A 298 -28.56 -17.37 -8.24
CA TYR A 298 -28.41 -17.42 -9.70
C TYR A 298 -27.02 -17.87 -10.12
N ARG A 299 -25.95 -17.39 -9.47
CA ARG A 299 -24.58 -17.81 -9.77
C ARG A 299 -24.41 -19.31 -9.62
N THR A 300 -24.96 -19.90 -8.55
CA THR A 300 -24.91 -21.34 -8.32
C THR A 300 -25.64 -22.10 -9.43
N ALA A 301 -26.86 -21.68 -9.77
CA ALA A 301 -27.64 -22.31 -10.84
C ALA A 301 -26.98 -22.20 -12.23
N VAL A 302 -26.32 -21.08 -12.53
CA VAL A 302 -25.53 -20.92 -13.76
C VAL A 302 -24.33 -21.87 -13.77
N ARG A 303 -23.60 -21.99 -12.65
CA ARG A 303 -22.44 -22.90 -12.54
C ARG A 303 -22.83 -24.37 -12.63
N GLU A 304 -23.98 -24.75 -12.07
CA GLU A 304 -24.51 -26.12 -12.19
C GLU A 304 -24.82 -26.48 -13.65
N LYS A 305 -25.40 -25.54 -14.40
CA LYS A 305 -25.71 -25.75 -15.81
C LYS A 305 -24.48 -25.67 -16.72
N PHE A 306 -23.51 -24.84 -16.36
CA PHE A 306 -22.28 -24.62 -17.13
C PHE A 306 -21.05 -24.85 -16.24
N PRO A 307 -20.76 -26.12 -15.86
CA PRO A 307 -19.68 -26.46 -14.93
C PRO A 307 -18.29 -26.22 -15.52
N GLN A 308 -18.18 -26.32 -16.84
CA GLN A 308 -17.03 -25.86 -17.60
C GLN A 308 -17.42 -24.52 -18.20
N GLY A 309 -17.14 -23.43 -17.48
CA GLY A 309 -17.39 -22.08 -17.99
C GLY A 309 -16.87 -21.97 -19.42
N THR A 310 -17.62 -21.32 -20.31
CA THR A 310 -17.23 -21.17 -21.72
C THR A 310 -15.76 -20.79 -21.81
N SER A 311 -14.94 -21.70 -22.35
CA SER A 311 -13.48 -21.63 -22.39
C SER A 311 -13.01 -20.42 -23.20
N ASN A 312 -12.99 -19.24 -22.60
CA ASN A 312 -12.30 -18.08 -23.15
C ASN A 312 -10.88 -18.08 -22.60
N ALA A 313 -9.99 -18.76 -23.32
CA ALA A 313 -8.57 -18.87 -23.05
C ALA A 313 -7.77 -17.55 -23.26
N THR A 314 -8.37 -16.37 -23.04
CA THR A 314 -7.71 -15.07 -23.26
C THR A 314 -7.84 -14.06 -22.11
N ASN A 315 -8.46 -14.39 -20.98
CA ASN A 315 -8.42 -13.54 -19.80
C ASN A 315 -7.50 -14.11 -18.71
N ARG A 316 -6.19 -14.18 -19.02
CA ARG A 316 -5.15 -14.18 -18.00
C ARG A 316 -4.63 -12.75 -17.85
N GLY A 317 -4.99 -12.10 -16.74
CA GLY A 317 -4.15 -11.07 -16.12
C GLY A 317 -4.44 -9.60 -16.47
N CYS A 318 -5.64 -9.11 -16.17
CA CYS A 318 -5.79 -7.75 -15.65
C CYS A 318 -6.25 -7.89 -14.20
N TYR A 319 -5.27 -8.08 -13.31
CA TYR A 319 -5.47 -8.02 -11.88
C TYR A 319 -5.60 -6.55 -11.48
N LEU A 320 -6.82 -6.10 -11.23
CA LEU A 320 -7.09 -5.01 -10.31
C LEU A 320 -7.84 -5.62 -9.13
N GLY A 321 -7.08 -5.86 -8.06
CA GLY A 321 -7.60 -6.36 -6.82
C GLY A 321 -8.40 -5.28 -6.13
N ASP A 322 -9.66 -5.58 -5.84
CA ASP A 322 -10.27 -5.09 -4.63
C ASP A 322 -11.45 -5.99 -4.22
N THR A 323 -11.25 -6.72 -3.14
CA THR A 323 -12.23 -6.72 -2.05
C THR A 323 -11.48 -6.93 -0.74
N ARG A 324 -11.73 -5.98 0.16
CA ARG A 324 -11.37 -5.98 1.57
C ARG A 324 -11.54 -7.35 2.21
N ALA A 325 -10.55 -7.66 3.04
CA ALA A 325 -10.52 -8.78 3.95
C ALA A 325 -11.72 -8.78 4.89
N ASP A 326 -12.57 -9.79 4.77
CA ASP A 326 -13.22 -10.40 5.92
C ASP A 326 -12.56 -11.76 6.14
N ASN A 327 -11.77 -11.80 7.22
CA ASN A 327 -11.27 -13.02 7.81
C ASN A 327 -12.47 -13.86 8.27
N ASN A 328 -12.47 -15.14 7.91
CA ASN A 328 -12.66 -16.27 8.82
C ASN A 328 -13.29 -17.46 8.08
N CYS A 329 -12.48 -18.45 7.70
CA CYS A 329 -12.83 -19.85 7.94
C CYS A 329 -11.71 -20.82 7.51
N ASN A 330 -11.26 -21.57 8.51
CA ASN A 330 -10.82 -22.97 8.44
C ASN A 330 -11.38 -23.75 7.24
N ARG A 331 -10.50 -24.47 6.53
CA ARG A 331 -10.67 -25.88 6.15
C ARG A 331 -9.40 -26.34 5.43
N SER A 332 -8.63 -27.21 6.06
CA SER A 332 -8.75 -28.67 5.89
C SER A 332 -8.24 -29.14 4.53
N ARG A 333 -7.02 -29.67 4.60
CA ARG A 333 -6.39 -30.71 3.80
C ARG A 333 -7.31 -31.37 2.76
N SER A 334 -6.97 -31.16 1.48
CA SER A 334 -7.16 -32.15 0.44
C SER A 334 -5.76 -32.66 0.05
N GLN A 335 -5.52 -33.93 0.34
CA GLN A 335 -4.40 -34.70 -0.17
C GLN A 335 -4.59 -34.92 -1.66
N ASN A 336 -3.58 -34.61 -2.48
CA ASN A 336 -3.25 -35.51 -3.56
C ASN A 336 -1.78 -35.43 -3.96
N ASN A 337 -1.25 -36.62 -4.21
CA ASN A 337 0.15 -36.98 -4.28
C ASN A 337 0.84 -36.59 -5.59
N GLY A 338 2.14 -36.33 -5.45
CA GLY A 338 3.17 -36.83 -6.36
C GLY A 338 3.47 -35.97 -7.58
N VAL A 339 4.62 -35.29 -7.56
CA VAL A 339 5.80 -35.61 -8.37
C VAL A 339 6.95 -34.75 -7.85
N GLY A 340 8.10 -35.39 -7.60
CA GLY A 340 9.23 -34.84 -6.88
C GLY A 340 9.85 -33.62 -7.57
N ASN A 341 10.17 -32.62 -6.75
CA ASN A 341 11.14 -31.60 -7.11
C ASN A 341 12.29 -31.67 -6.09
N LYS A 342 13.45 -32.12 -6.57
CA LYS A 342 14.71 -32.15 -5.83
C LYS A 342 15.00 -30.73 -5.34
N ARG A 343 15.09 -30.57 -4.02
CA ARG A 343 15.55 -29.35 -3.37
C ARG A 343 17.05 -29.23 -3.59
N CYS A 344 17.44 -28.48 -4.62
CA CYS A 344 18.80 -27.97 -4.70
C CYS A 344 18.99 -27.01 -3.52
N ASN A 345 20.03 -27.25 -2.71
CA ASN A 345 20.63 -26.31 -1.75
C ASN A 345 20.23 -26.44 -0.26
N GLU A 346 19.75 -27.60 0.21
CA GLU A 346 19.65 -27.90 1.64
C GLU A 346 20.84 -28.77 2.10
N GLU A 347 21.54 -28.38 3.16
CA GLU A 347 22.65 -29.13 3.79
C GLU A 347 22.20 -29.74 5.13
N GLU A 348 22.57 -30.99 5.42
CA GLU A 348 22.28 -31.67 6.70
C GLU A 348 23.36 -31.31 7.74
N ILE A 349 22.96 -30.85 8.93
CA ILE A 349 23.86 -30.49 10.03
C ILE A 349 23.44 -31.25 11.29
N THR A 350 24.42 -31.85 11.97
CA THR A 350 24.21 -32.54 13.26
C THR A 350 24.49 -31.56 14.41
N LEU A 351 23.50 -31.39 15.29
CA LEU A 351 23.57 -30.56 16.49
C LEU A 351 24.34 -31.27 17.62
N SER A 352 24.75 -30.52 18.64
CA SER A 352 25.51 -31.03 19.79
C SER A 352 24.78 -32.10 20.62
N ASN A 353 23.46 -32.22 20.47
CA ASN A 353 22.63 -33.25 21.10
C ASN A 353 22.47 -34.52 20.22
N GLY A 354 23.15 -34.59 19.07
CA GLY A 354 23.08 -35.72 18.12
C GLY A 354 21.91 -35.64 17.13
N GLU A 355 21.08 -34.61 17.20
CA GLU A 355 19.93 -34.42 16.33
C GLU A 355 20.34 -33.81 14.98
N LYS A 356 19.79 -34.31 13.88
CA LYS A 356 20.11 -33.84 12.52
C LYS A 356 19.04 -32.91 11.97
N ILE A 357 19.44 -31.76 11.46
CA ILE A 357 18.55 -30.77 10.84
C ILE A 357 19.01 -30.43 9.43
N TRP A 358 18.06 -30.11 8.55
CA TRP A 358 18.34 -29.64 7.19
C TRP A 358 18.29 -28.11 7.17
N TYR A 359 19.33 -27.48 6.63
CA TYR A 359 19.55 -26.04 6.65
C TYR A 359 19.68 -25.48 5.22
N HIS A 360 19.11 -24.29 4.98
CA HIS A 360 19.28 -23.54 3.74
C HIS A 360 20.01 -22.20 4.01
N PRO A 361 21.13 -21.89 3.33
CA PRO A 361 22.02 -20.78 3.68
C PRO A 361 21.49 -19.35 3.48
N ALA A 362 20.21 -19.17 3.10
CA ALA A 362 19.65 -17.88 2.70
C ALA A 362 18.55 -17.31 3.63
N THR A 363 18.16 -18.01 4.71
CA THR A 363 16.92 -17.68 5.44
C THR A 363 17.04 -17.42 6.95
N VAL A 364 18.23 -17.16 7.51
CA VAL A 364 18.34 -16.77 8.94
C VAL A 364 19.33 -15.63 9.18
N SER A 365 18.86 -14.61 9.91
CA SER A 365 19.63 -13.50 10.48
C SER A 365 20.60 -14.01 11.56
N LEU A 366 21.87 -13.60 11.46
CA LEU A 366 23.05 -14.02 12.23
C LEU A 366 23.05 -13.62 13.72
N GLU A 367 21.96 -13.77 14.49
CA GLU A 367 22.02 -13.47 15.93
C GLU A 367 21.54 -14.60 16.85
N HIS A 368 20.95 -15.69 16.35
CA HIS A 368 20.32 -16.69 17.21
C HIS A 368 20.96 -18.09 17.26
N THR A 369 22.04 -18.36 16.52
CA THR A 369 22.62 -19.71 16.41
C THR A 369 24.09 -19.83 16.82
N TYR A 370 24.65 -18.83 17.50
CA TYR A 370 26.05 -18.88 17.97
C TYR A 370 26.28 -19.70 19.25
N LYS A 371 25.23 -20.08 19.99
CA LYS A 371 25.40 -20.71 21.32
C LYS A 371 25.59 -22.23 21.32
N HIS A 372 25.44 -22.91 20.17
CA HIS A 372 25.34 -24.37 20.15
C HIS A 372 26.18 -25.09 19.08
N LEU A 373 27.21 -24.44 18.52
CA LEU A 373 28.12 -25.09 17.56
C LEU A 373 29.37 -25.67 18.25
N PRO A 374 29.80 -26.90 17.91
CA PRO A 374 31.05 -27.46 18.42
C PRO A 374 32.28 -26.69 17.92
N THR A 375 33.24 -26.47 18.83
CA THR A 375 34.47 -25.68 18.62
C THR A 375 35.33 -26.15 17.45
N SER A 376 35.21 -27.42 17.03
CA SER A 376 35.98 -28.00 15.92
C SER A 376 35.57 -27.48 14.54
N ASN A 377 34.37 -26.93 14.38
CA ASN A 377 33.89 -26.43 13.09
C ASN A 377 34.08 -24.92 12.93
N ALA A 378 34.25 -24.15 14.01
CA ALA A 378 34.43 -22.70 13.96
C ALA A 378 35.67 -22.26 13.14
N SER A 379 36.73 -23.08 13.13
CA SER A 379 37.99 -22.84 12.42
C SER A 379 37.90 -23.02 10.90
N VAL A 380 36.97 -23.85 10.42
CA VAL A 380 36.69 -24.03 8.97
C VAL A 380 35.86 -22.86 8.43
N TRP A 381 35.01 -22.26 9.26
CA TRP A 381 34.17 -21.11 8.90
C TRP A 381 34.92 -19.78 8.94
N GLN A 382 35.83 -19.56 9.90
CA GLN A 382 36.74 -18.39 9.90
C GLN A 382 37.64 -18.34 8.66
N ARG A 383 38.06 -19.50 8.10
CA ARG A 383 38.80 -19.54 6.82
C ARG A 383 37.95 -19.17 5.60
N LYS A 384 36.63 -19.38 5.63
CA LYS A 384 35.73 -19.03 4.52
C LYS A 384 35.27 -17.57 4.58
N GLU A 385 35.15 -16.97 5.77
CA GLU A 385 34.96 -15.51 5.96
C GLU A 385 36.16 -14.71 5.42
N LEU A 386 37.40 -15.10 5.76
CA LEU A 386 38.62 -14.48 5.24
C LEU A 386 38.75 -14.57 3.70
N HIS A 387 38.16 -15.61 3.10
CA HIS A 387 38.19 -15.80 1.64
C HIS A 387 37.11 -14.98 0.92
N THR A 388 36.00 -14.65 1.59
CA THR A 388 34.91 -13.83 1.04
C THR A 388 35.14 -12.33 1.23
N GLU A 389 35.88 -11.91 2.25
CA GLU A 389 36.38 -10.53 2.38
C GLU A 389 37.47 -10.21 1.34
N LYS A 390 38.44 -11.11 1.13
CA LYS A 390 39.48 -10.92 0.09
C LYS A 390 38.93 -10.81 -1.34
N VAL A 391 37.79 -11.45 -1.63
CA VAL A 391 37.11 -11.36 -2.94
C VAL A 391 36.35 -10.04 -3.09
N LYS A 392 35.91 -9.41 -1.99
CA LYS A 392 35.27 -8.09 -2.01
C LYS A 392 36.29 -6.96 -2.18
N ASP A 393 37.48 -7.07 -1.59
CA ASP A 393 38.55 -6.08 -1.75
C ASP A 393 39.10 -6.08 -3.19
N TYR A 394 39.27 -7.25 -3.81
CA TYR A 394 39.65 -7.38 -5.23
C TYR A 394 38.60 -6.82 -6.21
N GLN A 395 37.33 -6.71 -5.80
CA GLN A 395 36.26 -6.10 -6.62
C GLN A 395 36.16 -4.58 -6.42
N GLN A 396 36.67 -4.03 -5.30
CA GLN A 396 36.69 -2.59 -5.06
C GLN A 396 37.95 -1.90 -5.61
N GLU A 397 39.10 -2.58 -5.68
CA GLU A 397 40.33 -2.01 -6.29
C GLU A 397 40.34 -2.06 -7.84
N GLY A 398 39.39 -2.74 -8.48
CA GLY A 398 39.30 -2.84 -9.95
C GLY A 398 38.57 -1.69 -10.67
N GLN A 399 38.16 -0.64 -9.97
CA GLN A 399 37.36 0.47 -10.53
C GLN A 399 38.01 1.86 -10.47
N GLN A 400 39.29 1.96 -10.12
CA GLN A 400 40.08 3.17 -10.35
C GLN A 400 41.21 2.88 -11.34
N ASP A 401 41.41 3.79 -12.29
CA ASP A 401 42.37 3.81 -13.38
C ASP A 401 42.04 3.05 -14.68
N LYS A 402 41.57 3.82 -15.69
CA LYS A 402 42.12 3.81 -17.05
C LYS A 402 41.77 5.09 -17.83
N PRO A 403 42.72 5.69 -18.57
CA PRO A 403 42.61 7.03 -19.13
C PRO A 403 41.91 7.09 -20.50
N HIS A 404 41.33 8.25 -20.79
CA HIS A 404 40.82 8.65 -22.10
C HIS A 404 41.84 8.41 -23.23
N LYS A 405 41.44 7.59 -24.22
CA LYS A 405 42.01 7.64 -25.57
C LYS A 405 40.91 7.93 -26.59
N HIS A 406 41.08 9.09 -27.23
CA HIS A 406 40.47 9.47 -28.49
C HIS A 406 40.45 8.31 -29.49
N ASN A 407 39.31 8.13 -30.15
CA ASN A 407 39.30 7.81 -31.57
C ASN A 407 38.16 8.55 -32.27
N LYS A 408 38.58 9.58 -33.01
CA LYS A 408 37.94 10.01 -34.26
C LYS A 408 37.65 8.76 -35.10
N TRP A 409 36.55 8.72 -35.83
CA TRP A 409 36.49 8.52 -37.28
C TRP A 409 35.02 8.47 -37.73
N LYS A 410 34.67 9.53 -38.46
CA LYS A 410 33.74 9.62 -39.61
C LYS A 410 32.30 9.11 -39.46
N GLN A 411 31.38 10.06 -39.43
CA GLN A 411 30.37 10.24 -40.49
C GLN A 411 29.89 11.70 -40.52
N SER A 412 30.43 12.48 -41.45
CA SER A 412 29.81 13.69 -41.96
C SER A 412 30.21 13.81 -43.43
N TRP A 413 29.21 13.74 -44.30
CA TRP A 413 29.30 14.03 -45.72
C TRP A 413 28.37 15.21 -46.00
N ARG A 414 28.79 16.06 -46.94
CA ARG A 414 28.12 17.27 -47.51
C ARG A 414 28.35 18.52 -46.64
N ASN A 415 29.00 19.60 -47.09
CA ASN A 415 28.93 20.28 -48.39
C ASN A 415 30.06 21.33 -48.60
N CYS A 416 30.32 21.66 -49.88
CA CYS A 416 30.89 22.93 -50.44
C CYS A 416 32.42 23.14 -50.57
N LYS A 417 32.96 22.65 -51.70
CA LYS A 417 33.67 23.30 -52.84
C LYS A 417 34.66 24.50 -52.69
N PRO A 418 35.60 24.66 -53.67
CA PRO A 418 36.97 25.12 -53.44
C PRO A 418 37.34 26.45 -54.12
N LYS A 419 38.46 27.04 -53.69
CA LYS A 419 39.50 27.64 -54.55
C LYS A 419 40.86 27.40 -53.91
#